data_AF-A0A1Y1VMD0-F1
#
_entry.id   AF-A0A1Y1VMD0-F1
#
_cell.length_a   1.000
_cell.length_b   1.000
_cell.length_c   1.000
_cell.angle_alpha   90.00
_cell.angle_beta   90.00
_cell.angle_gamma   90.00
#
_symmetry.space_group_name_H-M   'P 1'
#
loop_
_entity.id
_entity.type
_entity.pdbx_description
1 polymer ?
#
loop_
_entity_poly.entity_id
_entity_poly.type
_entity_poly.pdbx_seq_one_letter_code
_entity_poly.pdbx_strand_id
1 'polypeptide(L)'
;MKQCIYNTTLLEKFIKRRNINLNDLNDKKWDLIIVAIKNFLSLEVIKFLIKHGKYKSLNYKIEEEEEYNNKINYSIPIYLAISTEQFKVADLLIQNGANINYKFYYNNEEKDLFYYLYFSDTLNKRTIEY
;
A
#
# COMPACT_ATOMS: atom_id res chain seq x y z
N MET A 1 -1.62 25.94 12.73
CA MET A 1 -1.16 24.73 12.01
C MET A 1 0.31 24.49 12.30
N LYS A 2 0.64 23.59 13.23
CA LYS A 2 1.99 23.03 13.34
C LYS A 2 1.99 21.76 12.49
N GLN A 3 2.49 21.88 11.26
CA GLN A 3 2.79 20.71 10.44
C GLN A 3 3.98 20.03 11.14
N CYS A 4 3.68 19.03 11.98
CA CYS A 4 4.73 18.19 12.53
C CYS A 4 5.42 17.54 11.33
N ILE A 5 6.62 18.02 11.04
CA ILE A 5 7.60 17.36 10.20
C ILE A 5 7.87 16.02 10.91
N TYR A 6 7.03 15.01 10.65
CA TYR A 6 7.38 13.62 10.88
C TYR A 6 8.49 13.34 9.90
N ASN A 7 9.69 13.73 10.32
CA ASN A 7 10.89 13.71 9.55
C ASN A 7 11.10 12.27 9.10
N THR A 8 11.09 12.04 7.79
CA THR A 8 11.45 10.78 7.13
C THR A 8 12.68 10.12 7.78
N THR A 9 13.59 10.93 8.34
CA THR A 9 14.77 10.44 9.06
C THR A 9 14.51 9.74 10.38
N LEU A 10 13.39 9.93 11.11
CA LEU A 10 13.24 9.31 12.44
C LEU A 10 13.02 7.80 12.35
N LEU A 11 12.10 7.35 11.49
CA LEU A 11 11.83 5.93 11.26
C LEU A 11 13.06 5.25 10.66
N GLU A 12 13.66 5.85 9.64
CA GLU A 12 14.90 5.36 9.02
C GLU A 12 16.05 5.24 10.05
N LYS A 13 16.29 6.29 10.84
CA LYS A 13 17.32 6.28 11.89
C LYS A 13 17.02 5.22 12.94
N PHE A 14 15.76 5.06 13.33
CA PHE A 14 15.35 4.07 14.32
C PHE A 14 15.60 2.64 13.84
N ILE A 15 15.16 2.31 12.63
CA ILE A 15 15.35 0.99 11.99
C ILE A 15 16.85 0.69 11.87
N LYS A 16 17.64 1.63 11.34
CA LYS A 16 19.09 1.45 11.17
C LYS A 16 19.80 1.30 12.51
N ARG A 17 19.50 2.15 13.50
CA ARG A 17 20.15 2.12 14.83
C ARG A 17 19.87 0.82 15.58
N ARG A 18 18.67 0.28 15.43
CA ARG A 18 18.24 -0.96 16.10
C ARG A 18 18.52 -2.21 15.27
N ASN A 19 19.06 -2.06 14.05
CA ASN A 19 19.26 -3.13 13.09
C ASN A 19 17.99 -3.98 12.87
N ILE A 20 16.83 -3.31 12.80
CA ILE A 20 15.55 -3.98 12.60
C ILE A 20 15.47 -4.46 11.16
N ASN A 21 15.24 -5.76 10.98
CA ASN A 21 14.93 -6.30 9.68
C ASN A 21 13.45 -6.01 9.37
N LEU A 22 13.22 -5.17 8.37
CA LEU A 22 11.88 -4.73 7.98
C LEU A 22 10.94 -5.89 7.65
N ASN A 23 11.48 -6.98 7.09
CA ASN A 23 10.68 -8.15 6.73
C ASN A 23 10.06 -8.84 7.95
N ASP A 24 10.69 -8.73 9.11
CA ASP A 24 10.22 -9.37 10.34
C ASP A 24 9.02 -8.63 10.94
N LEU A 25 8.73 -7.42 10.44
CA LEU A 25 7.56 -6.65 10.83
C LEU A 25 6.31 -7.05 10.05
N ASN A 26 6.48 -7.62 8.85
CA ASN A 26 5.38 -7.95 7.95
C ASN A 26 4.89 -9.38 8.21
N ASP A 27 3.58 -9.59 8.15
CA ASP A 27 2.95 -10.90 8.20
C ASP A 27 1.83 -11.02 7.14
N LYS A 28 0.99 -12.05 7.26
CA LYS A 28 -0.11 -12.31 6.29
C LYS A 28 -1.25 -11.30 6.36
N LYS A 29 -1.36 -10.57 7.46
CA LYS A 29 -2.47 -9.67 7.84
C LYS A 29 -2.01 -8.22 8.01
N TRP A 30 -0.71 -7.99 8.10
CA TRP A 30 -0.13 -6.69 8.35
C TRP A 30 1.14 -6.47 7.53
N ASP A 31 1.29 -5.29 6.92
CA ASP A 31 2.48 -4.90 6.16
C ASP A 31 2.77 -3.41 6.27
N LEU A 32 4.06 -3.10 6.39
CA LEU A 32 4.52 -1.75 6.65
C LEU A 32 4.32 -0.80 5.45
N ILE A 33 4.39 -1.29 4.20
CA ILE A 33 4.05 -0.46 3.02
C ILE A 33 2.57 -0.14 3.01
N ILE A 34 1.70 -1.13 3.26
CA ILE A 34 0.25 -0.91 3.35
C ILE A 34 -0.08 0.14 4.42
N VAL A 35 0.48 0.00 5.62
CA VAL A 35 0.28 0.97 6.72
C VAL A 35 0.80 2.36 6.34
N ALA A 36 1.95 2.45 5.68
CA ALA A 36 2.51 3.72 5.23
C ALA A 36 1.59 4.43 4.22
N ILE A 37 1.03 3.71 3.26
CA ILE A 37 0.10 4.26 2.26
C ILE A 37 -1.20 4.71 2.93
N LYS A 38 -1.80 3.86 3.79
CA LYS A 38 -3.05 4.20 4.51
C LYS A 38 -2.94 5.47 5.34
N ASN A 39 -1.77 5.69 5.94
CA ASN A 39 -1.51 6.85 6.80
C ASN A 39 -0.88 8.04 6.04
N PHE A 40 -0.90 8.02 4.70
CA PHE A 40 -0.38 9.10 3.85
C PHE A 40 1.05 9.52 4.23
N LEU A 41 1.91 8.54 4.55
CA LEU A 41 3.31 8.84 4.81
C LEU A 41 3.99 9.38 3.53
N SER A 42 5.03 10.19 3.73
CA SER A 42 5.77 10.82 2.63
C SER A 42 6.30 9.79 1.62
N LEU A 43 6.39 10.21 0.35
CA LEU A 43 6.94 9.41 -0.75
C LEU A 43 8.34 8.86 -0.42
N GLU A 44 9.16 9.60 0.31
CA GLU A 44 10.51 9.22 0.73
C GLU A 44 10.50 8.04 1.71
N VAL A 45 9.54 7.99 2.65
CA VAL A 45 9.36 6.83 3.54
C VAL A 45 9.01 5.60 2.72
N ILE A 46 8.03 5.71 1.82
CA ILE A 46 7.60 4.58 0.98
C ILE A 46 8.76 4.09 0.10
N LYS A 47 9.51 5.02 -0.50
CA LYS A 47 10.73 4.71 -1.27
C LYS A 47 11.79 4.00 -0.43
N PHE A 48 12.00 4.42 0.82
CA PHE A 48 12.90 3.75 1.74
C PHE A 48 12.43 2.33 2.04
N LEU A 49 11.14 2.13 2.32
CA LEU A 49 10.56 0.83 2.63
C LEU A 49 10.66 -0.14 1.45
N ILE A 50 10.34 0.29 0.23
CA ILE A 50 10.50 -0.54 -0.98
C ILE A 50 11.96 -0.97 -1.16
N LYS A 51 12.89 -0.02 -1.02
CA LYS A 51 14.33 -0.29 -1.21
C LYS A 51 14.93 -1.23 -0.17
N HIS A 52 14.48 -1.15 1.08
CA HIS A 52 15.11 -1.85 2.21
C HIS A 52 14.28 -3.00 2.80
N GLY A 53 12.98 -3.07 2.50
CA GLY A 53 12.04 -4.08 2.99
C GLY A 53 12.02 -5.40 2.22
N LYS A 54 13.03 -5.63 1.36
CA LYS A 54 13.29 -6.90 0.63
C LYS A 54 12.02 -7.63 0.17
N TYR A 55 11.09 -6.87 -0.42
CA TYR A 55 9.84 -7.39 -0.96
C TYR A 55 10.14 -8.31 -2.15
N LYS A 56 9.61 -9.53 -2.15
CA LYS A 56 9.73 -10.44 -3.32
C LYS A 56 8.99 -9.89 -4.54
N SER A 57 7.90 -9.16 -4.28
CA SER A 57 7.00 -8.57 -5.28
C SER A 57 6.17 -7.50 -4.59
N LEU A 58 5.70 -6.51 -5.35
CA LEU A 58 4.68 -5.53 -4.92
C LEU A 58 3.25 -5.94 -5.36
N ASN A 59 3.12 -7.11 -5.97
CA ASN A 59 1.89 -7.70 -6.48
C ASN A 59 1.34 -8.72 -5.48
N TYR A 60 0.81 -8.22 -4.36
CA TYR A 60 0.27 -9.05 -3.29
C TYR A 60 -1.00 -8.43 -2.70
N LYS A 61 -1.79 -9.29 -2.05
CA LYS A 61 -3.00 -8.95 -1.30
C LYS A 61 -2.78 -9.31 0.17
N ILE A 62 -3.18 -8.43 1.08
CA ILE A 62 -3.24 -8.69 2.52
C ILE A 62 -4.69 -8.75 2.96
N GLU A 63 -5.05 -9.77 3.72
CA GLU A 63 -6.39 -9.93 4.29
C GLU A 63 -6.42 -9.31 5.68
N GLU A 64 -7.31 -8.35 5.87
CA GLU A 64 -7.47 -7.59 7.10
C GLU A 64 -8.59 -8.20 7.94
N GLU A 65 -8.40 -8.25 9.27
CA GLU A 65 -9.33 -8.94 10.17
C GLU A 65 -10.64 -8.18 10.41
N GLU A 66 -10.77 -6.93 9.97
CA GLU A 66 -11.97 -6.15 10.28
C GLU A 66 -13.19 -6.55 9.42
N GLU A 67 -14.05 -7.36 10.04
CA GLU A 67 -15.45 -7.58 9.65
C GLU A 67 -16.28 -6.31 9.91
N TYR A 68 -16.14 -5.27 9.08
CA TYR A 68 -17.11 -4.18 9.08
C TYR A 68 -17.83 -4.10 7.74
N ASN A 69 -19.08 -4.58 7.75
CA ASN A 69 -20.16 -4.25 6.82
C ASN A 69 -19.80 -4.27 5.32
N ASN A 70 -19.70 -5.46 4.72
CA ASN A 70 -19.71 -5.64 3.26
C ASN A 70 -18.66 -4.82 2.46
N LYS A 71 -17.61 -4.30 3.12
CA LYS A 71 -16.51 -3.57 2.47
C LYS A 71 -15.31 -4.47 2.21
N ILE A 72 -14.43 -4.01 1.32
CA ILE A 72 -13.16 -4.69 1.00
C ILE A 72 -12.35 -4.90 2.27
N ASN A 73 -12.12 -6.17 2.61
CA ASN A 73 -11.29 -6.60 3.74
C ASN A 73 -9.87 -6.94 3.31
N TYR A 74 -9.38 -6.36 2.21
CA TYR A 74 -8.02 -6.61 1.76
C TYR A 74 -7.36 -5.38 1.17
N SER A 75 -6.05 -5.28 1.37
CA SER A 75 -5.23 -4.23 0.79
C SER A 75 -4.29 -4.80 -0.27
N ILE A 76 -4.23 -4.10 -1.40
CA ILE A 76 -3.25 -4.33 -2.47
C ILE A 76 -2.48 -3.02 -2.64
N PRO A 77 -1.14 -2.99 -2.56
CA PRO A 77 -0.38 -1.74 -2.46
C PRO A 77 -0.72 -0.72 -3.55
N ILE A 78 -0.76 -1.16 -4.81
CA ILE A 78 -1.05 -0.28 -5.94
C ILE A 78 -2.51 0.18 -5.96
N TYR A 79 -3.45 -0.70 -5.61
CA TYR A 79 -4.89 -0.37 -5.63
C TYR A 79 -5.23 0.61 -4.53
N LEU A 80 -4.63 0.43 -3.35
CA LEU A 80 -4.76 1.37 -2.24
C LEU A 80 -4.19 2.76 -2.60
N ALA A 81 -3.04 2.81 -3.27
CA ALA A 81 -2.47 4.09 -3.72
C ALA A 81 -3.37 4.81 -4.73
N ILE A 82 -3.95 4.07 -5.69
CA ILE A 82 -4.88 4.62 -6.69
C ILE A 82 -6.20 5.05 -6.03
N SER A 83 -6.81 4.20 -5.20
CA SER A 83 -8.09 4.48 -4.54
C SER A 83 -8.03 5.68 -3.60
N THR A 84 -6.85 5.97 -3.05
CA THR A 84 -6.59 7.15 -2.22
C THR A 84 -6.02 8.34 -3.00
N GLU A 85 -6.01 8.26 -4.33
CA GLU A 85 -5.50 9.27 -5.27
C GLU A 85 -4.03 9.70 -5.00
N GLN A 86 -3.25 8.83 -4.36
CA GLN A 86 -1.82 8.99 -4.13
C GLN A 86 -1.04 8.60 -5.39
N PHE A 87 -1.30 9.26 -6.52
CA PHE A 87 -0.77 8.87 -7.83
C PHE A 87 0.76 8.84 -7.89
N LYS A 88 1.45 9.74 -7.17
CA LYS A 88 2.93 9.68 -7.06
C LYS A 88 3.42 8.41 -6.37
N VAL A 89 2.66 7.90 -5.41
CA VAL A 89 2.95 6.61 -4.75
C VAL A 89 2.64 5.46 -5.70
N ALA A 90 1.53 5.53 -6.44
CA ALA A 90 1.20 4.54 -7.46
C ALA A 90 2.29 4.47 -8.56
N ASP A 91 2.75 5.62 -9.06
CA ASP A 91 3.87 5.72 -10.00
C ASP A 91 5.14 5.08 -9.43
N LEU A 92 5.46 5.39 -8.17
CA LEU A 92 6.62 4.81 -7.48
C LEU A 92 6.50 3.28 -7.38
N LEU A 93 5.32 2.74 -7.08
CA LEU A 93 5.08 1.30 -7.03
C LEU A 93 5.24 0.66 -8.42
N ILE A 94 4.69 1.28 -9.48
CA ILE A 94 4.83 0.80 -10.88
C ILE A 94 6.30 0.80 -11.30
N GLN A 95 7.04 1.88 -11.01
CA GLN A 95 8.47 1.98 -11.28
C GLN A 95 9.29 0.88 -10.57
N ASN A 96 8.76 0.30 -9.49
CA ASN A 96 9.36 -0.80 -8.75
C ASN A 96 8.69 -2.16 -9.03
N GLY A 97 7.97 -2.30 -10.15
CA GLY A 97 7.46 -3.57 -10.65
C GLY A 97 6.05 -3.96 -10.18
N ALA A 98 5.31 -3.04 -9.56
CA ALA A 98 3.89 -3.26 -9.32
C ALA A 98 3.11 -3.27 -10.65
N ASN A 99 2.23 -4.26 -10.79
CA ASN A 99 1.35 -4.45 -11.93
C ASN A 99 0.01 -3.77 -11.63
N ILE A 100 -0.31 -2.72 -12.38
CA ILE A 100 -1.60 -2.03 -12.29
C ILE A 100 -2.80 -2.94 -12.61
N ASN A 101 -2.57 -4.02 -13.39
CA ASN A 101 -3.56 -5.03 -13.72
C ASN A 101 -3.44 -6.28 -12.83
N TYR A 102 -2.98 -6.14 -11.59
CA TYR A 102 -2.78 -7.26 -10.66
C TYR A 102 -4.10 -7.98 -10.33
N LYS A 103 -4.26 -9.19 -10.83
CA LYS A 103 -5.46 -9.97 -10.55
C LYS A 103 -5.34 -10.71 -9.23
N PHE A 104 -6.43 -10.77 -8.48
CA PHE A 104 -6.50 -11.51 -7.22
C PHE A 104 -7.79 -12.31 -7.14
N TYR A 105 -7.82 -13.35 -6.31
CA TYR A 105 -9.02 -14.15 -6.11
C TYR A 105 -9.77 -13.72 -4.84
N TYR A 106 -11.08 -13.59 -4.97
CA TYR A 106 -12.04 -13.39 -3.88
C TYR A 106 -13.29 -14.22 -4.17
N ASN A 107 -13.70 -15.07 -3.22
CA ASN A 107 -14.82 -16.01 -3.38
C ASN A 107 -14.73 -16.85 -4.67
N ASN A 108 -13.54 -17.37 -4.99
CA ASN A 108 -13.23 -18.14 -6.20
C ASN A 108 -13.43 -17.41 -7.53
N GLU A 109 -13.62 -16.09 -7.50
CA GLU A 109 -13.71 -15.26 -8.69
C GLU A 109 -12.48 -14.37 -8.81
N GLU A 110 -12.00 -14.22 -10.04
CA GLU A 110 -10.90 -13.32 -10.37
C GLU A 110 -11.40 -11.86 -10.34
N LYS A 111 -10.71 -11.01 -9.59
CA LYS A 111 -11.00 -9.60 -9.37
C LYS A 111 -9.80 -8.73 -9.76
N ASP A 112 -10.07 -7.47 -10.06
CA ASP A 112 -9.10 -6.50 -10.54
C ASP A 112 -9.28 -5.12 -9.86
N LEU A 113 -8.59 -4.11 -10.40
CA LEU A 113 -8.65 -2.72 -9.94
C LEU A 113 -10.08 -2.16 -9.99
N PHE A 114 -10.88 -2.46 -11.03
CA PHE A 114 -12.23 -1.91 -11.14
C PHE A 114 -13.15 -2.46 -10.06
N TYR A 115 -13.07 -3.77 -9.80
CA TYR A 115 -13.78 -4.37 -8.66
C TYR A 115 -13.35 -3.69 -7.36
N TYR A 116 -12.05 -3.49 -7.15
CA TYR A 116 -11.53 -2.84 -5.96
C TYR A 116 -12.11 -1.42 -5.79
N LEU A 117 -11.98 -0.58 -6.82
CA LEU A 117 -12.44 0.82 -6.77
C LEU A 117 -13.95 0.94 -6.55
N TYR A 118 -14.74 0.04 -7.13
CA TYR A 118 -16.20 0.01 -6.97
C TYR A 118 -16.59 -0.29 -5.51
N PHE A 119 -16.04 -1.35 -4.91
CA PHE A 119 -16.38 -1.75 -3.54
C PHE A 119 -15.74 -0.87 -2.46
N SER A 120 -14.69 -0.12 -2.77
CA SER A 120 -14.13 0.89 -1.86
C SER A 120 -14.82 2.26 -1.93
N ASP A 121 -15.86 2.43 -2.76
CA ASP A 121 -16.52 3.71 -3.02
C ASP A 121 -15.57 4.80 -3.58
N THR A 122 -14.52 4.40 -4.30
CA THR A 122 -13.49 5.32 -4.85
C THR A 122 -13.42 5.31 -6.38
N LEU A 123 -14.34 4.61 -7.04
CA LEU A 123 -14.47 4.64 -8.50
C LEU A 123 -14.97 6.03 -8.93
N ASN A 124 -14.08 6.83 -9.50
CA ASN A 124 -14.38 8.18 -9.94
C ASN A 124 -13.53 8.53 -11.18
N LYS A 125 -13.78 9.70 -11.78
CA LYS A 125 -13.07 10.12 -13.00
C LYS A 125 -11.55 10.11 -12.85
N ARG A 126 -11.02 10.57 -11.71
CA ARG A 126 -9.58 10.66 -11.47
C ARG A 126 -8.93 9.29 -11.32
N THR A 127 -9.61 8.34 -10.68
CA THR A 127 -9.10 6.97 -10.50
C THR A 127 -9.18 6.12 -11.77
N ILE A 128 -10.10 6.47 -12.70
CA ILE A 128 -10.22 5.84 -14.03
C ILE A 128 -9.23 6.45 -15.04
N GLU A 129 -8.94 7.74 -14.93
CA GLU A 129 -8.00 8.45 -15.84
C GLU A 129 -6.52 8.23 -15.50
N TYR A 130 -6.23 7.65 -14.34
CA TYR A 130 -4.87 7.24 -13.97
C TYR A 130 -4.40 6.05 -14.81
#